data_AF-A0A2J8UGW7-F1
#
_entry.id   AF-A0A2J8UGW7-F1
#
_cell.length_a   1.000
_cell.length_b   1.000
_cell.length_c   1.000
_cell.angle_alpha   90.00
_cell.angle_beta   90.00
_cell.angle_gamma   90.00
#
_symmetry.space_group_name_H-M   'P 1'
#
loop_
_entity.id
_entity.type
_entity.pdbx_description
1 polymer ?
#
loop_
_entity_poly.entity_id
_entity_poly.type
_entity_poly.pdbx_seq_one_letter_code
_entity_poly.pdbx_strand_id
1 'polypeptide(L)' 'MIILGLVFIFQFVISCSCLAINRSKQADVINASWWVMSNKTRDELERSFDCCGLFNLTTLYQQDYDFCTAIC' A
#
# COMPACT_ATOMS: atom_id res chain seq x y z
N MET A 1 9.14 -0.32 -34.19
CA MET A 1 9.76 -1.32 -33.28
C MET A 1 10.52 -0.68 -32.11
N ILE A 2 11.02 0.55 -32.21
CA ILE A 2 11.70 1.29 -31.12
C ILE A 2 10.80 1.50 -29.88
N ILE A 3 9.54 1.90 -30.07
CA ILE A 3 8.62 2.19 -28.96
C ILE A 3 8.37 0.95 -28.09
N LEU A 4 8.18 -0.21 -28.73
CA LEU A 4 8.00 -1.49 -28.02
C LEU A 4 9.26 -1.86 -27.20
N GLY A 5 10.45 -1.61 -27.74
CA GLY A 5 11.71 -1.79 -27.01
C GLY A 5 11.84 -0.87 -25.80
N LEU A 6 11.46 0.41 -25.92
CA LEU A 6 11.48 1.35 -24.79
C LEU A 6 10.50 0.92 -23.68
N VAL A 7 9.29 0.51 -24.04
CA VAL A 7 8.30 0.01 -23.06
C VAL A 7 8.82 -1.23 -22.34
N PHE A 8 9.49 -2.15 -23.05
CA PHE A 8 10.11 -3.32 -22.45
C PHE A 8 11.19 -2.97 -21.43
N ILE A 9 12.05 -1.98 -21.74
CA ILE A 9 13.08 -1.51 -20.80
C ILE A 9 12.44 -0.92 -19.55
N PHE A 10 11.42 -0.06 -19.68
CA PHE A 10 10.73 0.51 -18.51
C PHE A 10 10.08 -0.56 -17.63
N GLN A 11 9.37 -1.53 -18.23
CA GLN A 11 8.73 -2.62 -17.50
C GLN A 11 9.76 -3.50 -16.77
N PHE A 12 10.88 -3.80 -17.42
CA PHE A 12 11.97 -4.59 -16.83
C PHE A 12 12.60 -3.87 -15.63
N VAL A 13 12.90 -2.58 -15.78
CA VAL A 13 13.47 -1.77 -14.69
C VAL A 13 12.52 -1.70 -13.49
N ILE A 14 11.23 -1.42 -13.72
CA ILE A 14 10.23 -1.37 -12.66
C ILE A 14 10.16 -2.72 -11.93
N SER A 15 10.16 -3.84 -12.67
CA SER A 15 10.13 -5.18 -12.09
C SER A 15 11.36 -5.45 -11.21
N CYS A 16 12.56 -5.09 -11.67
CA CYS A 16 13.78 -5.22 -10.88
C CYS A 16 13.76 -4.33 -9.63
N SER A 17 13.24 -3.10 -9.72
CA SER A 17 13.07 -2.21 -8.56
C SER A 17 12.12 -2.80 -7.53
N CYS A 18 11.00 -3.40 -7.95
CA CYS A 18 10.07 -4.08 -7.06
C CYS A 18 10.70 -5.31 -6.39
N LEU A 19 11.71 -5.95 -6.99
CA LEU A 19 12.42 -7.06 -6.38
C LEU A 19 13.47 -6.60 -5.35
N ALA A 20 14.06 -5.42 -5.58
CA ALA A 20 15.05 -4.82 -4.69
C ALA A 20 14.41 -4.16 -3.44
N ILE A 21 13.10 -3.92 -3.44
CA ILE A 21 12.43 -3.29 -2.31
C ILE A 21 12.23 -4.29 -1.15
N ASN A 22 12.76 -3.94 0.02
CA ASN A 22 12.58 -4.75 1.22
C ASN A 22 11.25 -4.44 1.92
N ARG A 23 10.72 -5.39 2.71
CA ARG A 23 9.48 -5.23 3.49
C ARG A 23 9.49 -4.00 4.40
N SER A 24 10.63 -3.66 5.01
CA SER A 24 10.76 -2.46 5.85
C SER A 24 10.57 -1.18 5.05
N LYS A 25 11.15 -1.10 3.85
CA LYS A 25 10.98 0.06 2.94
C LYS A 25 9.56 0.16 2.42
N GLN A 26 8.95 -0.99 2.13
CA GLN A 26 7.54 -1.06 1.75
C GLN A 26 6.64 -0.55 2.89
N ALA A 27 6.91 -0.94 4.13
CA ALA A 27 6.18 -0.47 5.30
C ALA A 27 6.33 1.05 5.53
N ASP A 28 7.54 1.60 5.38
CA ASP A 28 7.77 3.05 5.50
C ASP A 28 6.97 3.85 4.46
N VAL A 29 6.96 3.40 3.21
CA VAL A 29 6.20 4.04 2.13
C VAL A 29 4.69 3.96 2.39
N ILE A 30 4.22 2.80 2.84
CA ILE A 30 2.82 2.60 3.21
C ILE A 30 2.44 3.50 4.40
N ASN A 31 3.32 3.65 5.39
CA ASN A 31 3.11 4.56 6.51
C ASN A 31 3.00 6.02 6.09
N ALA A 32 3.91 6.48 5.24
CA ALA A 32 3.85 7.83 4.70
C ALA A 32 2.60 8.07 3.84
N SER A 33 2.20 7.07 3.04
CA SER A 33 1.00 7.17 2.19
C SER A 33 -0.31 7.07 2.97
N TRP A 34 -0.32 6.35 4.09
CA TRP A 34 -1.49 6.24 4.96
C TRP A 34 -1.93 7.58 5.52
N TRP A 35 -0.99 8.44 5.92
CA TRP A 35 -1.28 9.79 6.42
C TRP A 35 -1.85 10.75 5.37
N VAL A 36 -1.58 10.52 4.08
CA VAL A 36 -2.12 11.35 2.98
C VAL A 36 -3.37 10.74 2.34
N MET A 37 -3.63 9.45 2.57
CA MET A 37 -4.82 8.77 2.05
C MET A 37 -6.10 9.24 2.74
N SER A 38 -7.15 9.38 1.95
CA SER A 38 -8.49 9.68 2.44
C SER A 38 -9.14 8.46 3.08
N ASN A 39 -10.05 8.68 4.04
CA ASN A 39 -10.81 7.62 4.74
C ASN A 39 -11.49 6.64 3.77
N LYS A 40 -11.95 7.08 2.60
CA LYS A 40 -12.56 6.18 1.60
C LYS A 40 -11.57 5.18 1.01
N THR A 41 -10.37 5.65 0.68
CA THR A 41 -9.31 4.79 0.14
C THR A 41 -8.77 3.85 1.22
N ARG A 42 -8.77 4.28 2.49
CA ARG A 42 -8.41 3.45 3.64
C ARG A 42 -9.42 2.31 3.84
N ASP A 43 -10.72 2.62 3.88
CA ASP A 43 -11.80 1.62 4.00
C ASP A 43 -11.77 0.57 2.87
N GLU A 44 -11.50 1.00 1.64
CA GLU A 44 -11.44 0.11 0.49
C GLU A 44 -10.19 -0.79 0.50
N LEU A 45 -9.06 -0.29 1.03
CA LEU A 45 -7.89 -1.13 1.31
C LEU A 45 -8.17 -2.12 2.43
N GLU A 46 -8.74 -1.66 3.54
CA GLU A 46 -9.09 -2.50 4.69
C GLU A 46 -10.01 -3.65 4.27
N ARG A 47 -11.03 -3.38 3.45
CA ARG A 47 -11.92 -4.39 2.87
C ARG A 47 -11.24 -5.31 1.86
N SER A 48 -10.34 -4.80 1.02
CA SER A 48 -9.66 -5.64 0.02
C SER A 48 -8.64 -6.60 0.63
N PHE A 49 -8.07 -6.21 1.77
CA PHE A 49 -7.06 -7.01 2.48
C PHE A 49 -7.64 -7.75 3.70
N ASP A 50 -8.92 -7.57 4.02
CA ASP A 50 -9.56 -8.08 5.25
C ASP A 50 -8.70 -7.77 6.50
N CYS A 51 -8.28 -6.51 6.61
CA CYS A 51 -7.45 -5.97 7.68
C CYS A 51 -8.03 -4.66 8.22
N CYS A 52 -7.85 -4.35 9.51
CA CYS A 52 -8.19 -3.04 10.06
C CYS A 52 -6.92 -2.31 10.54
N GLY A 53 -6.73 -1.09 10.08
CA GLY A 53 -5.59 -0.24 10.38
C GLY A 53 -4.29 -0.67 9.70
N LEU A 54 -3.28 0.21 9.77
CA LEU A 54 -2.05 0.05 8.99
C LEU A 54 -1.10 -1.05 9.49
N PHE A 55 -1.01 -1.25 10.80
CA PHE A 55 -0.02 -2.14 11.42
C PHE A 55 -0.50 -2.83 12.70
N ASN A 56 -1.82 -2.96 12.90
CA ASN A 56 -2.37 -3.45 14.18
C ASN A 56 -1.86 -2.63 15.39
N LEU A 57 -1.39 -1.39 15.18
CA LEU A 57 -1.06 -0.45 16.25
C LEU A 57 -2.37 0.19 16.73
N THR A 58 -3.09 -0.58 17.54
CA THR A 58 -4.38 -0.21 18.16
C THR A 58 -4.32 1.11 18.92
N THR A 59 -3.12 1.58 19.29
CA THR A 59 -2.92 2.75 20.15
C THR A 59 -2.85 4.10 19.42
N LEU A 60 -2.61 4.13 18.10
CA LEU A 60 -2.42 5.39 17.35
C LEU A 60 -3.60 5.70 16.41
N TYR A 61 -4.36 4.68 16.01
CA TYR A 61 -5.46 4.80 15.03
C TYR A 61 -6.76 4.18 15.52
N GLN A 62 -7.12 4.42 16.78
CA GLN A 62 -8.35 3.87 17.36
C GLN A 62 -9.62 4.30 16.59
N GLN A 63 -9.59 5.49 15.97
CA GLN A 63 -10.67 5.97 15.13
C GLN A 63 -10.85 5.15 13.84
N ASP A 64 -9.79 4.64 13.21
CA ASP A 64 -9.96 3.80 12.01
C ASP A 64 -10.56 2.44 12.36
N TYR A 65 -10.28 1.91 13.54
CA TYR A 65 -10.82 0.63 13.99
C TYR A 65 -12.35 0.68 14.18
N ASP A 66 -12.86 1.78 14.75
CA ASP A 66 -14.31 1.95 14.99
C ASP A 66 -15.13 2.14 13.69
N PHE A 67 -14.49 2.59 12.60
CA PHE A 67 -15.14 2.77 11.29
C PHE A 67 -14.81 1.64 10.30
N CYS A 68 -13.97 0.68 10.68
CA CYS A 68 -13.56 -0.40 9.81
C CYS A 68 -14.74 -1.36 9.58
N THR A 69 -14.98 -1.70 8.32
CA THR A 69 -16.12 -2.54 7.90
C THR A 69 -15.67 -3.85 7.22
N ALA A 70 -14.38 -4.15 7.29
CA ALA A 70 -13.76 -5.35 6.75
C ALA A 70 -13.92 -6.55 7.71
N ILE A 71 -13.86 -7.77 7.18
CA ILE A 71 -14.05 -9.01 7.95
C ILE A 71 -12.67 -9.49 8.42
N CYS A 72 -12.14 -8.84 9.46
CA CYS A 72 -10.75 -9.04 9.93
C CYS A 72 -10.62 -10.07 11.04
#